data_AF-A0A933XVG8-F1
#
_entry.id   AF-A0A933XVG8-F1
#
_cell.length_a   1.000
_cell.length_b   1.000
_cell.length_c   1.000
_cell.angle_alpha   90.00
_cell.angle_beta   90.00
_cell.angle_gamma   90.00
#
_symmetry.space_group_name_H-M   'P 1'
#
loop_
_entity.id
_entity.type
_entity.pdbx_description
1 polymer ?
#
loop_
_entity_poly.entity_id
_entity_poly.type
_entity_poly.pdbx_seq_one_letter_code
_entity_poly.pdbx_strand_id
1 'polypeptide(L)'
;MKVKSGLAVAVLFWFFAAFPALAGDLEKPSKAEVIEEVSRFTGLAGDVVGLVHEEKAALFENVNHAVFAAKAVNMIADARDQELATEIAMQGVEYGLDKIKEKFLPVAMNGFLAAAGVYKASLEIIRDYIVIPRFDDAIYQAYKASRSGDSKMDASPEARETGFAAGVMNSASGYYMVKGRMFDDMVKARRLNKDVMGEPMVKKLERQIDDFWINRLEARYQLELLKTQKDNLKAETWKRVAKDLDAIRAEAARPRAAQGPDGFFFSDGNLPKGFKRLVDPSRPDDFKIDSDAGAKLKFQHFFMLDSDYLNGLVENRAPKQAPSYKLPGDDAKANPSQIEVSISLRPRPEWADTIRQQLKNKTLTVDLSGDGIAAGGCKSATESRYYFHCNFVKGGWYAELITWSLPARQLQDWQAQEVKRHDGKPGKYVDQTTTSMELTQQMAKTVASKIPAGK
;
A
#
# COMPACT_ATOMS: atom_id res chain seq x y z
N MET A 1 14.72 33.75 63.04
CA MET A 1 15.33 33.56 61.69
C MET A 1 15.62 32.07 61.54
N LYS A 2 15.24 31.31 60.50
CA LYS A 2 14.93 31.56 59.07
C LYS A 2 16.20 31.68 58.19
N VAL A 3 16.29 30.90 57.09
CA VAL A 3 17.40 30.84 56.07
C VAL A 3 18.69 30.16 56.62
N LYS A 4 19.41 29.22 55.98
CA LYS A 4 19.37 28.38 54.74
C LYS A 4 20.43 27.25 54.92
N SER A 5 20.67 26.21 54.10
CA SER A 5 19.98 25.52 52.98
C SER A 5 20.72 24.22 52.58
N GLY A 6 20.01 23.17 52.15
CA GLY A 6 20.58 22.04 51.39
C GLY A 6 19.78 20.74 51.58
N LEU A 7 19.44 19.94 50.57
CA LEU A 7 19.57 19.94 49.11
C LEU A 7 18.70 18.74 48.67
N ALA A 8 18.01 18.79 47.54
CA ALA A 8 17.00 17.76 47.23
C ALA A 8 17.60 16.41 46.82
N VAL A 9 17.15 15.31 47.46
CA VAL A 9 17.33 13.94 46.92
C VAL A 9 16.24 13.71 45.87
N ALA A 10 16.47 14.26 44.67
CA ALA A 10 15.61 14.12 43.49
C ALA A 10 16.39 13.50 42.32
N VAL A 11 16.88 12.28 42.52
CA VAL A 11 17.68 11.57 41.52
C VAL A 11 16.77 10.95 40.45
N LEU A 12 16.48 11.76 39.43
CA LEU A 12 16.33 11.37 38.01
C LEU A 12 15.83 9.93 37.73
N PHE A 13 14.57 9.65 38.04
CA PHE A 13 13.81 8.54 37.43
C PHE A 13 12.93 9.05 36.27
N TRP A 14 13.55 9.79 35.36
CA TRP A 14 12.91 10.46 34.22
C TRP A 14 13.72 10.18 32.93
N PHE A 15 13.42 9.08 32.23
CA PHE A 15 13.65 8.93 30.78
C PHE A 15 13.00 7.68 30.13
N PHE A 16 11.89 7.16 30.67
CA PHE A 16 11.17 6.00 30.10
C PHE A 16 9.64 6.18 30.01
N ALA A 17 9.18 7.43 29.90
CA ALA A 17 7.78 7.76 29.63
C ALA A 17 7.65 8.47 28.28
N ALA A 18 6.75 7.96 27.42
CA ALA A 18 6.28 8.59 26.19
C ALA A 18 7.37 9.10 25.21
N PHE A 19 8.10 8.17 24.57
CA PHE A 19 8.42 8.41 23.15
C PHE A 19 7.09 8.38 22.36
N PRO A 20 6.77 9.39 21.52
CA PRO A 20 5.65 9.28 20.60
C PRO A 20 5.92 8.17 19.58
N ALA A 21 4.86 7.48 19.14
CA ALA A 21 4.96 6.43 18.13
C ALA A 21 5.33 7.02 16.76
N LEU A 22 6.63 7.12 16.52
CA LEU A 22 7.26 7.45 15.24
C LEU A 22 8.27 6.37 14.83
N ALA A 23 8.09 5.16 15.35
CA ALA A 23 8.56 3.94 14.72
C ALA A 23 7.61 3.65 13.55
N GLY A 24 8.06 3.86 12.32
CA GLY A 24 7.37 3.34 11.15
C GLY A 24 7.69 1.85 11.04
N ASP A 25 6.69 0.99 11.27
CA ASP A 25 6.84 -0.44 10.99
C ASP A 25 7.03 -0.66 9.48
N LEU A 26 7.91 -1.59 9.10
CA LEU A 26 8.21 -1.90 7.70
C LEU A 26 7.10 -2.74 7.05
N GLU A 27 5.94 -2.12 6.88
CA GLU A 27 4.79 -2.73 6.22
C GLU A 27 5.04 -3.00 4.73
N LYS A 28 4.55 -4.16 4.26
CA LYS A 28 4.47 -4.50 2.83
C LYS A 28 3.72 -3.39 2.07
N PRO A 29 4.14 -3.02 0.85
CA PRO A 29 3.57 -1.87 0.17
C PRO A 29 2.11 -2.13 -0.23
N SER A 30 1.27 -1.12 -0.06
CA SER A 30 -0.13 -1.21 -0.46
C SER A 30 -0.28 -1.17 -2.00
N LYS A 31 -1.40 -1.65 -2.54
CA LYS A 31 -1.70 -1.51 -3.99
C LYS A 31 -1.63 -0.04 -4.45
N ALA A 32 -2.05 0.91 -3.61
CA ALA A 32 -1.97 2.33 -3.91
C ALA A 32 -0.51 2.85 -3.96
N GLU A 33 0.31 2.47 -2.98
CA GLU A 33 1.74 2.80 -2.91
C GLU A 33 2.52 2.24 -4.11
N VAL A 34 2.21 1.01 -4.53
CA VAL A 34 2.74 0.40 -5.76
C VAL A 34 2.31 1.19 -7.00
N ILE A 35 1.03 1.54 -7.13
CA ILE A 35 0.52 2.32 -8.27
C ILE A 35 1.19 3.68 -8.34
N GLU A 36 1.36 4.38 -7.21
CA GLU A 36 2.00 5.70 -7.15
C GLU A 36 3.49 5.65 -7.54
N GLU A 37 4.27 4.74 -6.95
CA GLU A 37 5.68 4.54 -7.30
C GLU A 37 5.84 4.16 -8.78
N VAL A 38 5.02 3.23 -9.29
CA VAL A 38 5.03 2.84 -10.70
C VAL A 38 4.65 4.00 -11.61
N SER A 39 3.62 4.79 -11.29
CA SER A 39 3.28 6.01 -12.03
C SER A 39 4.46 6.97 -12.10
N ARG A 40 5.13 7.22 -10.97
CA ARG A 40 6.29 8.13 -10.91
C ARG A 40 7.47 7.66 -11.76
N PHE A 41 7.77 6.36 -11.81
CA PHE A 41 8.87 5.83 -12.62
C PHE A 41 8.51 5.55 -14.08
N THR A 42 7.26 5.21 -14.39
CA THR A 42 6.83 4.94 -15.77
C THR A 42 6.48 6.22 -16.55
N GLY A 43 5.97 7.26 -15.86
CA GLY A 43 5.37 8.45 -16.47
C GLY A 43 3.88 8.30 -16.78
N LEU A 44 3.24 7.22 -16.31
CA LEU A 44 1.82 6.92 -16.53
C LEU A 44 0.93 7.51 -15.43
N ALA A 45 -0.33 7.82 -15.77
CA ALA A 45 -1.35 8.20 -14.78
C ALA A 45 -1.76 7.01 -13.89
N GLY A 46 -2.09 7.28 -12.62
CA GLY A 46 -2.36 6.25 -11.61
C GLY A 46 -3.60 5.39 -11.87
N ASP A 47 -4.60 5.94 -12.57
CA ASP A 47 -5.77 5.19 -13.03
C ASP A 47 -5.38 4.16 -14.12
N VAL A 48 -4.55 4.55 -15.08
CA VAL A 48 -4.01 3.67 -16.12
C VAL A 48 -3.16 2.55 -15.51
N VAL A 49 -2.28 2.88 -14.56
CA VAL A 49 -1.46 1.88 -13.84
C VAL A 49 -2.34 0.95 -13.00
N GLY A 50 -3.36 1.48 -12.32
CA GLY A 50 -4.32 0.69 -11.54
C GLY A 50 -5.11 -0.31 -12.37
N LEU A 51 -5.57 0.09 -13.56
CA LEU A 51 -6.24 -0.80 -14.52
C LEU A 51 -5.30 -1.89 -15.05
N VAL A 52 -4.04 -1.57 -15.37
CA VAL A 52 -3.05 -2.60 -15.79
C VAL A 52 -2.71 -3.55 -14.63
N HIS A 53 -2.71 -3.08 -13.38
CA HIS A 53 -2.56 -3.94 -12.20
C HIS A 53 -3.77 -4.87 -12.02
N GLU A 54 -4.99 -4.45 -12.35
CA GLU A 54 -6.19 -5.29 -12.30
C GLU A 54 -6.23 -6.32 -13.43
N GLU A 55 -5.90 -5.91 -14.65
CA GLU A 55 -5.92 -6.78 -15.84
C GLU A 55 -4.72 -7.72 -15.95
N LYS A 56 -3.57 -7.34 -15.38
CA LYS A 56 -2.26 -8.02 -15.51
C LYS A 56 -1.43 -7.97 -14.23
N ALA A 57 -2.01 -8.30 -13.08
CA ALA A 57 -1.35 -8.30 -11.76
C ALA A 57 0.04 -8.98 -11.73
N ALA A 58 0.27 -10.03 -12.55
CA ALA A 58 1.56 -10.72 -12.66
C ALA A 58 2.72 -9.80 -13.13
N LEU A 59 2.46 -8.74 -13.90
CA LEU A 59 3.49 -7.76 -14.29
C LEU A 59 4.04 -6.97 -13.09
N PHE A 60 3.29 -6.92 -11.98
CA PHE A 60 3.64 -6.18 -10.77
C PHE A 60 4.34 -7.04 -9.72
N GLU A 61 4.46 -8.37 -9.88
CA GLU A 61 5.05 -9.25 -8.85
C GLU A 61 6.49 -8.83 -8.48
N ASN A 62 7.36 -8.69 -9.49
CA ASN A 62 8.72 -8.17 -9.30
C ASN A 62 8.72 -6.73 -8.77
N VAL A 63 7.78 -5.92 -9.22
CA VAL A 63 7.72 -4.48 -8.91
C VAL A 63 7.30 -4.25 -7.46
N ASN A 64 6.38 -5.05 -6.92
CA ASN A 64 5.99 -5.05 -5.51
C ASN A 64 7.21 -5.31 -4.60
N HIS A 65 8.09 -6.24 -5.00
CA HIS A 65 9.34 -6.51 -4.30
C HIS A 65 10.35 -5.37 -4.43
N ALA A 66 10.44 -4.69 -5.58
CA ALA A 66 11.27 -3.50 -5.74
C ALA A 66 10.77 -2.29 -4.93
N VAL A 67 9.45 -2.06 -4.85
CA VAL A 67 8.85 -1.05 -3.98
C VAL A 67 9.18 -1.34 -2.52
N PHE A 68 8.98 -2.59 -2.06
CA PHE A 68 9.30 -2.98 -0.69
C PHE A 68 10.80 -2.84 -0.36
N ALA A 69 11.68 -3.23 -1.30
CA ALA A 69 13.13 -3.03 -1.17
C ALA A 69 13.50 -1.54 -1.11
N ALA A 70 12.93 -0.69 -1.96
CA ALA A 70 13.17 0.75 -1.96
C ALA A 70 12.63 1.43 -0.68
N LYS A 71 11.47 0.97 -0.16
CA LYS A 71 10.90 1.38 1.13
C LYS A 71 11.84 1.04 2.29
N ALA A 72 12.31 -0.20 2.35
CA ALA A 72 13.29 -0.65 3.35
C ALA A 72 14.60 0.16 3.27
N VAL A 73 15.13 0.39 2.05
CA VAL A 73 16.34 1.23 1.83
C VAL A 73 16.11 2.66 2.31
N ASN A 74 14.96 3.28 2.05
CA ASN A 74 14.62 4.60 2.59
C ASN A 74 14.61 4.58 4.12
N MET A 75 13.82 3.68 4.73
CA MET A 75 13.60 3.65 6.17
C MET A 75 14.88 3.33 6.95
N ILE A 76 15.73 2.43 6.44
CA ILE A 76 17.05 2.14 7.01
C ILE A 76 17.97 3.37 6.88
N ALA A 77 18.03 4.03 5.71
CA ALA A 77 18.88 5.20 5.52
C ALA A 77 18.41 6.42 6.32
N ASP A 78 17.10 6.60 6.51
CA ASP A 78 16.51 7.72 7.25
C ASP A 78 16.42 7.45 8.78
N ALA A 79 16.72 6.23 9.23
CA ALA A 79 16.78 5.89 10.65
C ALA A 79 17.78 6.79 11.40
N ARG A 80 17.35 7.35 12.53
CA ARG A 80 18.15 8.31 13.32
C ARG A 80 19.45 7.68 13.88
N ASP A 81 19.40 6.41 14.27
CA ASP A 81 20.45 5.65 14.95
C ASP A 81 20.54 4.21 14.40
N GLN A 82 21.60 3.48 14.78
CA GLN A 82 21.83 2.09 14.33
C GLN A 82 20.84 1.08 14.95
N GLU A 83 20.27 1.39 16.12
CA GLU A 83 19.25 0.57 16.78
C GLU A 83 17.98 0.51 15.93
N LEU A 84 17.38 1.66 15.61
CA LEU A 84 16.18 1.74 14.76
C LEU A 84 16.45 1.18 13.36
N ALA A 85 17.63 1.44 12.79
CA ALA A 85 18.02 0.86 11.50
C ALA A 85 18.11 -0.68 11.53
N THR A 86 18.55 -1.24 12.66
CA THR A 86 18.60 -2.69 12.90
C THR A 86 17.21 -3.27 13.11
N GLU A 87 16.34 -2.61 13.87
CA GLU A 87 14.95 -3.02 14.07
C GLU A 87 14.19 -3.10 12.72
N ILE A 88 14.25 -2.04 11.91
CA ILE A 88 13.66 -1.99 10.56
C ILE A 88 14.23 -3.10 9.66
N ALA A 89 15.55 -3.32 9.68
CA ALA A 89 16.17 -4.39 8.90
C ALA A 89 15.69 -5.79 9.30
N MET A 90 15.50 -6.04 10.60
CA MET A 90 15.06 -7.33 11.13
C MET A 90 13.57 -7.59 10.89
N GLN A 91 12.71 -6.58 11.08
CA GLN A 91 11.32 -6.63 10.61
C GLN A 91 11.26 -6.96 9.11
N GLY A 92 12.10 -6.31 8.31
CA GLY A 92 12.20 -6.58 6.88
C GLY A 92 12.58 -8.02 6.58
N VAL A 93 13.57 -8.59 7.26
CA VAL A 93 13.95 -10.02 7.15
C VAL A 93 12.77 -10.93 7.46
N GLU A 94 12.05 -10.68 8.56
CA GLU A 94 10.86 -11.44 8.97
C GLU A 94 9.72 -11.35 7.92
N TYR A 95 9.50 -10.18 7.31
CA TYR A 95 8.57 -10.01 6.18
C TYR A 95 9.05 -10.55 4.83
N GLY A 96 10.31 -11.01 4.75
CA GLY A 96 10.87 -11.72 3.59
C GLY A 96 11.93 -10.96 2.80
N LEU A 97 12.59 -9.92 3.34
CA LEU A 97 13.71 -9.24 2.67
C LEU A 97 14.78 -10.24 2.22
N ASP A 98 15.14 -11.24 3.02
CA ASP A 98 16.12 -12.26 2.62
C ASP A 98 15.69 -13.05 1.37
N LYS A 99 14.39 -13.28 1.15
CA LYS A 99 13.87 -13.95 -0.07
C LYS A 99 13.95 -13.06 -1.32
N ILE A 100 14.01 -11.74 -1.15
CA ILE A 100 14.12 -10.78 -2.26
C ILE A 100 15.52 -10.15 -2.36
N LYS A 101 16.42 -10.46 -1.43
CA LYS A 101 17.75 -9.86 -1.25
C LYS A 101 18.65 -10.02 -2.46
N GLU A 102 18.79 -11.25 -2.96
CA GLU A 102 19.65 -11.56 -4.09
C GLU A 102 19.19 -10.85 -5.38
N LYS A 103 17.87 -10.74 -5.58
CA LYS A 103 17.25 -10.23 -6.81
C LYS A 103 16.99 -8.71 -6.80
N PHE A 104 16.61 -8.12 -5.66
CA PHE A 104 16.08 -6.76 -5.58
C PHE A 104 16.84 -5.80 -4.64
N LEU A 105 17.54 -6.30 -3.61
CA LEU A 105 18.37 -5.43 -2.76
C LEU A 105 19.71 -5.12 -3.44
N PRO A 106 20.21 -3.88 -3.33
CA PRO A 106 21.55 -3.50 -3.78
C PRO A 106 22.64 -4.26 -3.00
N VAL A 107 23.75 -4.59 -3.65
CA VAL A 107 24.81 -5.42 -3.02
C VAL A 107 25.37 -4.79 -1.74
N ALA A 108 25.46 -3.46 -1.69
CA ALA A 108 25.92 -2.72 -0.50
C ALA A 108 25.01 -2.90 0.73
N MET A 109 23.72 -3.20 0.56
CA MET A 109 22.82 -3.51 1.69
C MET A 109 23.25 -4.77 2.44
N ASN A 110 23.94 -5.72 1.79
CA ASN A 110 24.37 -6.97 2.42
C ASN A 110 25.37 -6.74 3.57
N GLY A 111 26.25 -5.74 3.44
CA GLY A 111 27.20 -5.36 4.50
C GLY A 111 26.48 -4.87 5.76
N PHE A 112 25.52 -3.96 5.58
CA PHE A 112 24.67 -3.48 6.67
C PHE A 112 23.79 -4.58 7.26
N LEU A 113 23.09 -5.38 6.45
CA LEU A 113 22.22 -6.46 6.96
C LEU A 113 23.00 -7.50 7.78
N ALA A 114 24.23 -7.83 7.36
CA ALA A 114 25.12 -8.70 8.13
C ALA A 114 25.57 -8.04 9.45
N ALA A 115 25.99 -6.76 9.41
CA ALA A 115 26.38 -6.04 10.62
C ALA A 115 25.22 -5.88 11.61
N ALA A 116 24.02 -5.53 11.14
CA ALA A 116 22.80 -5.39 11.92
C ALA A 116 22.37 -6.73 12.56
N GLY A 117 22.42 -7.84 11.82
CA GLY A 117 22.10 -9.17 12.34
C GLY A 117 23.06 -9.63 13.45
N VAL A 118 24.37 -9.47 13.25
CA VAL A 118 25.37 -9.81 14.29
C VAL A 118 25.30 -8.82 15.46
N TYR A 119 25.02 -7.54 15.21
CA TYR A 119 24.77 -6.55 16.26
C TYR A 119 23.57 -6.96 17.14
N LYS A 120 22.41 -7.29 16.55
CA LYS A 120 21.23 -7.78 17.30
C LYS A 120 21.56 -9.03 18.13
N ALA A 121 22.25 -10.01 17.55
CA ALA A 121 22.67 -11.21 18.30
C ALA A 121 23.62 -10.88 19.47
N SER A 122 24.57 -9.96 19.29
CA SER A 122 25.47 -9.52 20.37
C SER A 122 24.72 -8.70 21.45
N LEU A 123 23.76 -7.86 21.03
CA LEU A 123 22.89 -7.07 21.90
C LEU A 123 22.06 -8.00 22.79
N GLU A 124 21.41 -9.02 22.24
CA GLU A 124 20.60 -10.00 22.98
C GLU A 124 21.41 -10.77 24.04
N ILE A 125 22.70 -11.05 23.81
CA ILE A 125 23.58 -11.75 24.77
C ILE A 125 23.93 -10.91 26.00
N ILE A 126 24.00 -9.57 25.84
CA ILE A 126 24.51 -8.67 26.88
C ILE A 126 23.55 -7.54 27.32
N ARG A 127 22.36 -7.43 26.72
CA ARG A 127 21.42 -6.28 26.83
C ARG A 127 21.27 -5.74 28.25
N ASP A 128 21.04 -6.64 29.19
CA ASP A 128 20.68 -6.32 30.57
C ASP A 128 21.89 -5.80 31.40
N TYR A 129 23.08 -5.72 30.80
CA TYR A 129 24.34 -5.26 31.38
C TYR A 129 24.95 -4.05 30.63
N ILE A 130 24.26 -3.52 29.62
CA ILE A 130 24.81 -2.47 28.75
C ILE A 130 24.97 -1.14 29.49
N VAL A 131 26.16 -0.56 29.37
CA VAL A 131 26.43 0.85 29.72
C VAL A 131 26.97 1.54 28.47
N ILE A 132 26.11 2.25 27.72
CA ILE A 132 26.57 3.14 26.64
C ILE A 132 27.18 4.39 27.29
N PRO A 133 28.45 4.70 27.07
CA PRO A 133 29.12 5.82 27.72
C PRO A 133 29.05 7.10 26.89
N ARG A 134 29.28 8.24 27.53
CA ARG A 134 29.31 9.57 26.88
C ARG A 134 30.44 9.76 25.85
N PHE A 135 31.33 8.78 25.71
CA PHE A 135 32.46 8.76 24.78
C PHE A 135 32.31 7.73 23.64
N ASP A 136 31.12 7.15 23.46
CA ASP A 136 30.76 6.30 22.30
C ASP A 136 31.15 6.97 20.96
N ASP A 137 30.86 8.27 20.80
CA ASP A 137 31.27 9.04 19.62
C ASP A 137 32.79 9.16 19.45
N ALA A 138 33.57 9.25 20.54
CA ALA A 138 35.03 9.36 20.47
C ALA A 138 35.68 8.04 20.04
N ILE A 139 35.17 6.92 20.54
CA ILE A 139 35.53 5.57 20.05
C ILE A 139 35.12 5.44 18.58
N TYR A 140 33.91 5.87 18.23
CA TYR A 140 33.38 5.76 16.86
C TYR A 140 34.14 6.59 15.82
N GLN A 141 34.54 7.84 16.11
CA GLN A 141 35.32 8.62 15.13
C GLN A 141 36.70 8.01 14.90
N ALA A 142 37.36 7.46 15.92
CA ALA A 142 38.62 6.74 15.78
C ALA A 142 38.46 5.40 15.03
N TYR A 143 37.40 4.64 15.33
CA TYR A 143 37.00 3.45 14.57
C TYR A 143 36.82 3.80 13.09
N LYS A 144 35.94 4.76 12.79
CA LYS A 144 35.64 5.24 11.43
C LYS A 144 36.88 5.71 10.69
N ALA A 145 37.77 6.46 11.34
CA ALA A 145 39.03 6.92 10.73
C ALA A 145 39.91 5.73 10.31
N SER A 146 40.04 4.69 11.16
CA SER A 146 40.77 3.48 10.83
C SER A 146 40.09 2.62 9.75
N ARG A 147 38.75 2.58 9.70
CA ARG A 147 37.98 1.86 8.67
C ARG A 147 37.96 2.56 7.29
N SER A 148 38.16 3.89 7.26
CA SER A 148 38.03 4.73 6.05
C SER A 148 39.32 4.87 5.21
N GLY A 149 40.35 4.08 5.52
CA GLY A 149 41.64 4.06 4.79
C GLY A 149 41.54 3.49 3.37
N ASP A 150 42.68 3.11 2.78
CA ASP A 150 42.79 2.81 1.35
C ASP A 150 41.88 1.66 0.85
N SER A 151 41.50 0.72 1.73
CA SER A 151 40.50 -0.32 1.44
C SER A 151 39.13 0.00 2.07
N LYS A 152 38.41 0.96 1.47
CA LYS A 152 37.12 1.50 1.97
C LYS A 152 35.95 0.51 2.02
N MET A 153 36.16 -0.76 1.69
CA MET A 153 35.15 -1.83 1.71
C MET A 153 35.66 -3.14 2.33
N ASP A 154 36.83 -3.17 2.97
CA ASP A 154 37.24 -4.35 3.73
C ASP A 154 36.26 -4.57 4.89
N ALA A 155 35.58 -5.71 4.91
CA ALA A 155 34.61 -6.08 5.95
C ALA A 155 35.11 -7.28 6.80
N SER A 156 36.38 -7.65 6.68
CA SER A 156 37.02 -8.72 7.44
C SER A 156 36.91 -8.53 8.96
N PRO A 157 36.91 -9.61 9.76
CA PRO A 157 37.05 -9.52 11.22
C PRO A 157 38.28 -8.70 11.63
N GLU A 158 39.41 -8.91 10.96
CA GLU A 158 40.70 -8.28 11.23
C GLU A 158 40.65 -6.76 11.06
N ALA A 159 39.97 -6.25 10.03
CA ALA A 159 39.79 -4.81 9.82
C ALA A 159 38.85 -4.17 10.85
N ARG A 160 37.86 -4.91 11.37
CA ARG A 160 36.98 -4.46 12.46
C ARG A 160 37.72 -4.43 13.79
N GLU A 161 38.48 -5.49 14.11
CA GLU A 161 39.29 -5.56 15.33
C GLU A 161 40.40 -4.51 15.35
N THR A 162 41.05 -4.25 14.21
CA THR A 162 42.04 -3.18 14.08
C THR A 162 41.42 -1.80 14.30
N GLY A 163 40.25 -1.53 13.69
CA GLY A 163 39.51 -0.29 13.92
C GLY A 163 39.04 -0.12 15.36
N PHE A 164 38.63 -1.22 16.01
CA PHE A 164 38.23 -1.22 17.41
C PHE A 164 39.41 -0.95 18.34
N ALA A 165 40.55 -1.60 18.11
CA ALA A 165 41.79 -1.35 18.84
C ALA A 165 42.20 0.13 18.77
N ALA A 166 42.18 0.74 17.56
CA ALA A 166 42.42 2.17 17.39
C ALA A 166 41.41 3.05 18.17
N GLY A 167 40.15 2.64 18.23
CA GLY A 167 39.10 3.32 19.02
C GLY A 167 39.34 3.28 20.53
N VAL A 168 39.70 2.11 21.08
CA VAL A 168 39.84 1.91 22.54
C VAL A 168 41.21 2.31 23.10
N MET A 169 42.26 2.34 22.27
CA MET A 169 43.61 2.80 22.68
C MET A 169 43.71 4.32 22.88
N ASN A 170 42.73 5.11 22.43
CA ASN A 170 42.63 6.53 22.75
C ASN A 170 42.51 6.72 24.28
N SER A 171 43.32 7.58 24.89
CA SER A 171 43.29 7.80 26.36
C SER A 171 41.98 8.40 26.87
N ALA A 172 41.21 9.07 26.00
CA ALA A 172 39.85 9.54 26.28
C ALA A 172 38.76 8.47 26.01
N SER A 173 39.12 7.26 25.57
CA SER A 173 38.15 6.22 25.20
C SER A 173 37.33 5.68 26.35
N GLY A 174 37.83 5.78 27.60
CA GLY A 174 37.21 5.26 28.83
C GLY A 174 36.81 3.77 28.81
N TYR A 175 37.15 3.03 27.75
CA TYR A 175 36.51 1.75 27.40
C TYR A 175 36.70 0.69 28.49
N TYR A 176 37.93 0.52 28.96
CA TYR A 176 38.28 -0.50 29.94
C TYR A 176 37.56 -0.33 31.29
N MET A 177 37.20 0.90 31.68
CA MET A 177 36.37 1.14 32.87
C MET A 177 34.94 0.62 32.68
N VAL A 178 34.38 0.80 31.47
CA VAL A 178 33.05 0.31 31.10
C VAL A 178 33.07 -1.22 30.97
N LYS A 179 34.07 -1.79 30.27
CA LYS A 179 34.25 -3.24 30.13
C LYS A 179 34.34 -3.94 31.49
N GLY A 180 35.15 -3.42 32.42
CA GLY A 180 35.27 -3.98 33.76
C GLY A 180 33.93 -3.99 34.52
N ARG A 181 33.15 -2.90 34.43
CA ARG A 181 31.80 -2.87 35.03
C ARG A 181 30.84 -3.86 34.35
N MET A 182 30.80 -3.91 33.03
CA MET A 182 29.93 -4.82 32.28
C MET A 182 30.24 -6.29 32.60
N PHE A 183 31.53 -6.63 32.74
CA PHE A 183 31.99 -7.93 33.20
C PHE A 183 31.47 -8.25 34.61
N ASP A 184 31.63 -7.33 35.56
CA ASP A 184 31.16 -7.50 36.95
C ASP A 184 29.65 -7.70 37.04
N ASP A 185 28.86 -6.90 36.31
CA ASP A 185 27.40 -7.01 36.27
C ASP A 185 26.96 -8.34 35.58
N MET A 186 27.63 -8.77 34.51
CA MET A 186 27.41 -10.09 33.86
C MET A 186 27.73 -11.27 34.79
N VAL A 187 28.86 -11.22 35.50
CA VAL A 187 29.31 -12.27 36.44
C VAL A 187 28.33 -12.41 37.60
N LYS A 188 27.92 -11.28 38.18
CA LYS A 188 26.94 -11.21 39.28
C LYS A 188 25.58 -11.78 38.86
N ALA A 189 25.05 -11.38 37.69
CA ALA A 189 23.76 -11.86 37.22
C ALA A 189 23.75 -13.34 36.85
N ARG A 190 24.83 -13.83 36.21
CA ARG A 190 25.04 -15.26 35.90
C ARG A 190 25.41 -16.10 37.14
N ARG A 191 25.48 -15.49 38.34
CA ARG A 191 25.83 -16.11 39.64
C ARG A 191 27.18 -16.85 39.62
N LEU A 192 28.12 -16.37 38.82
CA LEU A 192 29.45 -16.95 38.69
C LEU A 192 30.35 -16.45 39.83
N ASN A 193 31.15 -17.34 40.42
CA ASN A 193 32.16 -16.94 41.40
C ASN A 193 33.44 -16.51 40.67
N LYS A 194 33.90 -15.27 40.91
CA LYS A 194 35.17 -14.74 40.37
C LYS A 194 36.36 -15.59 40.77
N ASP A 195 36.42 -15.98 42.03
CA ASP A 195 37.61 -16.59 42.66
C ASP A 195 37.85 -18.05 42.20
N VAL A 196 36.88 -18.63 41.47
CA VAL A 196 36.91 -20.01 40.95
C VAL A 196 36.68 -20.04 39.42
N MET A 197 36.60 -18.88 38.76
CA MET A 197 36.50 -18.83 37.30
C MET A 197 37.86 -19.01 36.66
N GLY A 198 38.05 -20.16 36.00
CA GLY A 198 39.22 -20.39 35.16
C GLY A 198 39.32 -19.37 34.03
N GLU A 199 40.56 -19.02 33.67
CA GLU A 199 40.92 -18.04 32.63
C GLU A 199 40.12 -18.16 31.31
N PRO A 200 39.78 -19.35 30.78
CA PRO A 200 38.97 -19.46 29.56
C PRO A 200 37.55 -18.88 29.70
N MET A 201 36.95 -18.94 30.90
CA MET A 201 35.63 -18.33 31.16
C MET A 201 35.74 -16.81 31.23
N VAL A 202 36.78 -16.29 31.89
CA VAL A 202 37.06 -14.84 31.98
C VAL A 202 37.19 -14.26 30.57
N LYS A 203 38.10 -14.82 29.76
CA LYS A 203 38.33 -14.41 28.36
C LYS A 203 37.06 -14.51 27.51
N LYS A 204 36.21 -15.51 27.73
CA LYS A 204 34.92 -15.65 27.02
C LYS A 204 33.92 -14.54 27.37
N LEU A 205 33.79 -14.16 28.64
CA LEU A 205 32.90 -13.07 29.07
C LEU A 205 33.42 -11.72 28.60
N GLU A 206 34.73 -11.48 28.72
CA GLU A 206 35.38 -10.28 28.18
C GLU A 206 35.18 -10.13 26.67
N ARG A 207 35.36 -11.22 25.92
CA ARG A 207 35.17 -11.23 24.47
C ARG A 207 33.71 -10.99 24.07
N GLN A 208 32.73 -11.47 24.82
CA GLN A 208 31.31 -11.13 24.59
C GLN A 208 31.04 -9.62 24.71
N ILE A 209 31.81 -8.89 25.53
CA ILE A 209 31.72 -7.43 25.64
C ILE A 209 32.43 -6.76 24.46
N ASP A 210 33.64 -7.20 24.13
CA ASP A 210 34.39 -6.68 22.97
C ASP A 210 33.60 -6.88 21.65
N ASP A 211 33.04 -8.06 21.42
CA ASP A 211 32.22 -8.38 20.24
C ASP A 211 31.00 -7.47 20.11
N PHE A 212 30.29 -7.17 21.21
CA PHE A 212 29.19 -6.20 21.17
C PHE A 212 29.66 -4.83 20.71
N TRP A 213 30.78 -4.34 21.25
CA TRP A 213 31.32 -3.03 20.89
C TRP A 213 31.80 -2.98 19.44
N ILE A 214 32.50 -4.02 18.97
CA ILE A 214 32.90 -4.15 17.56
C ILE A 214 31.68 -4.13 16.63
N ASN A 215 30.64 -4.92 16.93
CA ASN A 215 29.46 -5.03 16.08
C ASN A 215 28.57 -3.76 16.12
N ARG A 216 28.48 -3.08 17.27
CA ARG A 216 27.84 -1.76 17.40
C ARG A 216 28.48 -0.73 16.46
N LEU A 217 29.81 -0.64 16.51
CA LEU A 217 30.59 0.33 15.74
C LEU A 217 30.52 0.02 14.24
N GLU A 218 30.57 -1.25 13.85
CA GLU A 218 30.41 -1.64 12.44
C GLU A 218 28.99 -1.42 11.93
N ALA A 219 27.94 -1.70 12.72
CA ALA A 219 26.55 -1.41 12.32
C ALA A 219 26.32 0.09 12.10
N ARG A 220 26.88 0.95 12.96
CA ARG A 220 26.87 2.41 12.80
C ARG A 220 27.67 2.87 11.57
N TYR A 221 28.85 2.30 11.34
CA TYR A 221 29.68 2.60 10.17
C TYR A 221 28.98 2.24 8.85
N GLN A 222 28.42 1.02 8.77
CA GLN A 222 27.66 0.57 7.61
C GLN A 222 26.40 1.41 7.38
N LEU A 223 25.70 1.86 8.44
CA LEU A 223 24.58 2.79 8.32
C LEU A 223 25.00 4.15 7.74
N GLU A 224 26.14 4.71 8.15
CA GLU A 224 26.66 5.95 7.56
C GLU A 224 27.07 5.76 6.09
N LEU A 225 27.63 4.60 5.70
CA LEU A 225 27.88 4.28 4.30
C LEU A 225 26.56 4.21 3.50
N LEU A 226 25.52 3.52 3.99
CA LEU A 226 24.21 3.49 3.33
C LEU A 226 23.60 4.89 3.17
N LYS A 227 23.68 5.73 4.21
CA LYS A 227 23.24 7.13 4.18
C LYS A 227 23.90 7.92 3.03
N THR A 228 25.21 7.77 2.84
CA THR A 228 25.91 8.44 1.71
C THR A 228 25.59 7.87 0.33
N GLN A 229 24.99 6.67 0.25
CA GLN A 229 24.70 5.99 -1.02
C GLN A 229 23.21 5.92 -1.36
N LYS A 230 22.31 6.39 -0.48
CA LYS A 230 20.84 6.23 -0.52
C LYS A 230 20.22 6.28 -1.92
N ASP A 231 20.48 7.35 -2.68
CA ASP A 231 19.85 7.53 -4.00
C ASP A 231 20.43 6.61 -5.08
N ASN A 232 21.71 6.25 -5.00
CA ASN A 232 22.32 5.22 -5.86
C ASN A 232 21.73 3.83 -5.56
N LEU A 233 21.50 3.51 -4.27
CA LEU A 233 20.88 2.25 -3.84
C LEU A 233 19.45 2.13 -4.39
N LYS A 234 18.66 3.20 -4.27
CA LYS A 234 17.32 3.28 -4.87
C LYS A 234 17.37 3.12 -6.39
N ALA A 235 18.28 3.82 -7.07
CA ALA A 235 18.45 3.69 -8.52
C ALA A 235 18.83 2.26 -8.95
N GLU A 236 19.64 1.54 -8.17
CA GLU A 236 19.96 0.13 -8.43
C GLU A 236 18.74 -0.79 -8.29
N THR A 237 17.96 -0.65 -7.21
CA THR A 237 16.70 -1.41 -7.01
C THR A 237 15.73 -1.19 -8.17
N TRP A 238 15.55 0.04 -8.62
CA TRP A 238 14.65 0.33 -9.75
C TRP A 238 15.21 -0.14 -11.10
N LYS A 239 16.53 -0.07 -11.31
CA LYS A 239 17.20 -0.63 -12.50
C LYS A 239 17.00 -2.15 -12.63
N ARG A 240 16.92 -2.88 -11.51
CA ARG A 240 16.68 -4.34 -11.49
C ARG A 240 15.29 -4.74 -12.02
N VAL A 241 14.29 -3.84 -11.95
CA VAL A 241 12.92 -4.05 -12.50
C VAL A 241 12.59 -3.22 -13.75
N ALA A 242 13.59 -2.61 -14.39
CA ALA A 242 13.38 -1.75 -15.56
C ALA A 242 12.59 -2.46 -16.69
N LYS A 243 12.85 -3.76 -16.92
CA LYS A 243 12.11 -4.58 -17.90
C LYS A 243 10.64 -4.77 -17.55
N ASP A 244 10.32 -4.90 -16.26
CA ASP A 244 8.93 -5.06 -15.80
C ASP A 244 8.18 -3.71 -15.91
N LEU A 245 8.85 -2.60 -15.59
CA LEU A 245 8.31 -1.24 -15.81
C LEU A 245 8.08 -0.95 -17.31
N ASP A 246 8.99 -1.38 -18.19
CA ASP A 246 8.80 -1.25 -19.64
C ASP A 246 7.71 -2.18 -20.18
N ALA A 247 7.50 -3.37 -19.58
CA ALA A 247 6.36 -4.22 -19.88
C ALA A 247 5.03 -3.59 -19.42
N ILE A 248 4.99 -2.95 -18.26
CA ILE A 248 3.82 -2.18 -17.77
C ILE A 248 3.56 -0.98 -18.70
N ARG A 249 4.60 -0.25 -19.14
CA ARG A 249 4.48 0.80 -20.18
C ARG A 249 3.92 0.24 -21.49
N ALA A 250 4.41 -0.91 -21.96
CA ALA A 250 3.95 -1.52 -23.19
C ALA A 250 2.49 -2.00 -23.11
N GLU A 251 2.05 -2.53 -21.97
CA GLU A 251 0.66 -2.94 -21.75
C GLU A 251 -0.27 -1.72 -21.57
N ALA A 252 0.18 -0.65 -20.91
CA ALA A 252 -0.55 0.62 -20.83
C ALA A 252 -0.65 1.34 -22.19
N ALA A 253 0.39 1.23 -23.03
CA ALA A 253 0.45 1.82 -24.37
C ALA A 253 -0.17 0.92 -25.46
N ARG A 254 -0.52 -0.34 -25.17
CA ARG A 254 -1.35 -1.15 -26.07
C ARG A 254 -2.66 -0.42 -26.28
N PRO A 255 -3.09 -0.19 -27.53
CA PRO A 255 -4.39 0.40 -27.77
C PRO A 255 -5.46 -0.52 -27.15
N ARG A 256 -6.21 -0.03 -26.16
CA ARG A 256 -7.42 -0.74 -25.65
C ARG A 256 -8.43 -0.96 -26.80
N ALA A 257 -8.40 -0.10 -27.81
CA ALA A 257 -9.07 -0.29 -29.10
C ALA A 257 -8.70 -1.58 -29.87
N ALA A 258 -7.61 -2.28 -29.52
CA ALA A 258 -7.29 -3.62 -30.06
C ALA A 258 -8.14 -4.74 -29.43
N GLN A 259 -8.79 -4.48 -28.29
CA GLN A 259 -9.93 -5.28 -27.78
C GLN A 259 -11.26 -4.82 -28.40
N GLY A 260 -11.23 -3.90 -29.36
CA GLY A 260 -12.42 -3.20 -29.86
C GLY A 260 -13.03 -2.25 -28.83
N PRO A 261 -14.22 -1.67 -29.11
CA PRO A 261 -14.99 -0.91 -28.13
C PRO A 261 -15.55 -1.76 -26.98
N ASP A 262 -15.38 -3.08 -27.03
CA ASP A 262 -15.87 -4.01 -26.01
C ASP A 262 -15.15 -3.82 -24.66
N GLY A 263 -13.85 -3.50 -24.70
CA GLY A 263 -13.04 -3.18 -23.52
C GLY A 263 -13.45 -1.89 -22.76
N PHE A 264 -14.42 -1.12 -23.26
CA PHE A 264 -14.92 0.10 -22.61
C PHE A 264 -16.06 -0.16 -21.62
N PHE A 265 -16.72 -1.32 -21.70
CA PHE A 265 -17.85 -1.69 -20.86
C PHE A 265 -17.43 -2.20 -19.46
N PHE A 266 -18.39 -2.53 -18.59
CA PHE A 266 -18.09 -3.02 -17.24
C PHE A 266 -17.73 -4.51 -17.21
N SER A 267 -16.99 -4.86 -16.16
CA SER A 267 -16.74 -6.22 -15.69
C SER A 267 -16.93 -6.22 -14.17
N ASP A 268 -17.01 -7.40 -13.53
CA ASP A 268 -17.20 -7.50 -12.07
C ASP A 268 -16.09 -6.77 -11.27
N GLY A 269 -14.89 -6.63 -11.85
CA GLY A 269 -13.77 -5.91 -11.24
C GLY A 269 -13.81 -4.38 -11.35
N ASN A 270 -14.72 -3.79 -12.14
CA ASN A 270 -14.80 -2.34 -12.35
C ASN A 270 -16.08 -1.69 -11.81
N LEU A 271 -16.94 -2.45 -11.13
CA LEU A 271 -18.16 -1.91 -10.52
C LEU A 271 -17.86 -0.89 -9.41
N PRO A 272 -18.76 0.07 -9.13
CA PRO A 272 -18.58 1.02 -8.03
C PRO A 272 -18.39 0.31 -6.68
N LYS A 273 -17.49 0.84 -5.84
CA LYS A 273 -17.18 0.25 -4.53
C LYS A 273 -18.47 0.14 -3.69
N GLY A 274 -18.71 -1.06 -3.16
CA GLY A 274 -19.93 -1.38 -2.41
C GLY A 274 -20.99 -2.07 -3.26
N PHE A 275 -20.87 -2.13 -4.60
CA PHE A 275 -21.83 -2.81 -5.46
C PHE A 275 -21.28 -4.10 -6.07
N LYS A 276 -22.18 -5.06 -6.30
CA LYS A 276 -21.94 -6.30 -7.05
C LYS A 276 -23.00 -6.48 -8.13
N ARG A 277 -22.62 -7.11 -9.25
CA ARG A 277 -23.57 -7.53 -10.27
C ARG A 277 -24.57 -8.53 -9.68
N LEU A 278 -25.84 -8.29 -9.93
CA LEU A 278 -26.87 -9.32 -9.80
C LEU A 278 -26.80 -10.17 -11.07
N VAL A 279 -26.48 -11.45 -10.91
CA VAL A 279 -26.46 -12.43 -12.00
C VAL A 279 -27.79 -13.15 -12.01
N ASP A 280 -28.54 -13.12 -13.11
CA ASP A 280 -29.65 -14.05 -13.31
C ASP A 280 -29.13 -15.35 -13.97
N PRO A 281 -29.30 -16.54 -13.35
CA PRO A 281 -29.04 -17.82 -14.01
C PRO A 281 -29.84 -18.10 -15.29
N SER A 282 -30.89 -17.32 -15.62
CA SER A 282 -31.51 -17.36 -16.96
C SER A 282 -30.76 -16.53 -18.01
N ARG A 283 -29.83 -15.66 -17.56
CA ARG A 283 -28.94 -14.79 -18.34
C ARG A 283 -27.53 -14.73 -17.70
N PRO A 284 -26.80 -15.86 -17.57
CA PRO A 284 -25.49 -15.87 -16.88
C PRO A 284 -24.51 -14.85 -17.48
N ASP A 285 -24.67 -14.58 -18.77
CA ASP A 285 -23.96 -13.58 -19.56
C ASP A 285 -24.55 -12.16 -19.42
N ASP A 286 -25.07 -11.73 -18.26
CA ASP A 286 -25.58 -10.36 -18.04
C ASP A 286 -24.52 -9.24 -18.24
N PHE A 287 -23.24 -9.55 -18.51
CA PHE A 287 -22.25 -8.58 -19.01
C PHE A 287 -22.01 -8.64 -20.52
N LYS A 288 -22.80 -9.43 -21.25
CA LYS A 288 -22.74 -9.56 -22.71
C LYS A 288 -22.92 -8.20 -23.37
N ILE A 289 -22.02 -7.93 -24.30
CA ILE A 289 -22.03 -6.71 -25.09
C ILE A 289 -22.74 -7.06 -26.39
N ASP A 290 -23.99 -6.62 -26.50
CA ASP A 290 -24.77 -6.74 -27.72
C ASP A 290 -24.43 -5.63 -28.71
N SER A 291 -24.67 -5.87 -29.99
CA SER A 291 -24.34 -4.92 -31.05
C SER A 291 -25.38 -4.87 -32.15
N ASP A 292 -25.89 -3.66 -32.42
CA ASP A 292 -26.60 -3.35 -33.65
C ASP A 292 -25.58 -2.94 -34.72
N ALA A 293 -25.36 -3.84 -35.68
CA ALA A 293 -24.44 -3.65 -36.79
C ALA A 293 -24.89 -2.54 -37.78
N GLY A 294 -26.20 -2.26 -37.86
CA GLY A 294 -26.75 -1.19 -38.69
C GLY A 294 -26.53 0.18 -38.05
N ALA A 295 -26.82 0.31 -36.75
CA ALA A 295 -26.59 1.54 -36.00
C ALA A 295 -25.12 1.79 -35.62
N LYS A 296 -24.22 0.82 -35.84
CA LYS A 296 -22.84 0.78 -35.30
C LYS A 296 -22.81 1.00 -33.78
N LEU A 297 -23.86 0.55 -33.11
CA LEU A 297 -24.09 0.72 -31.68
C LEU A 297 -23.69 -0.57 -30.97
N LYS A 298 -22.86 -0.46 -29.94
CA LYS A 298 -22.70 -1.50 -28.93
C LYS A 298 -23.43 -1.08 -27.66
N PHE A 299 -23.97 -2.05 -26.94
CA PHE A 299 -24.55 -1.80 -25.63
C PHE A 299 -24.32 -2.95 -24.65
N GLN A 300 -24.29 -2.61 -23.37
CA GLN A 300 -24.27 -3.56 -22.25
C GLN A 300 -25.38 -3.16 -21.30
N HIS A 301 -26.11 -4.14 -20.79
CA HIS A 301 -27.23 -3.96 -19.88
C HIS A 301 -27.10 -4.96 -18.74
N PHE A 302 -27.08 -4.48 -17.49
CA PHE A 302 -26.90 -5.32 -16.31
C PHE A 302 -27.59 -4.74 -15.08
N PHE A 303 -27.81 -5.60 -14.08
CA PHE A 303 -28.36 -5.23 -12.78
C PHE A 303 -27.25 -5.27 -11.71
N MET A 304 -27.32 -4.37 -10.73
CA MET A 304 -26.44 -4.41 -9.57
C MET A 304 -27.16 -4.09 -8.26
N LEU A 305 -26.60 -4.60 -7.15
CA LEU A 305 -27.10 -4.47 -5.78
C LEU A 305 -25.95 -4.11 -4.84
N ASP A 306 -26.30 -3.60 -3.66
CA ASP A 306 -25.39 -3.47 -2.52
C ASP A 306 -24.75 -4.83 -2.17
N SER A 307 -23.44 -4.81 -1.88
CA SER A 307 -22.63 -6.00 -1.67
C SER A 307 -22.96 -6.71 -0.37
N ASP A 308 -23.22 -5.97 0.70
CA ASP A 308 -23.48 -6.54 2.03
C ASP A 308 -24.87 -7.17 2.06
N TYR A 309 -25.84 -6.54 1.39
CA TYR A 309 -27.14 -7.14 1.12
C TYR A 309 -27.04 -8.42 0.27
N LEU A 310 -26.27 -8.39 -0.84
CA LEU A 310 -26.12 -9.56 -1.71
C LEU A 310 -25.38 -10.72 -1.01
N ASN A 311 -24.35 -10.42 -0.20
CA ASN A 311 -23.67 -11.41 0.63
C ASN A 311 -24.63 -12.05 1.64
N GLY A 312 -25.41 -11.23 2.36
CA GLY A 312 -26.40 -11.70 3.34
C GLY A 312 -27.50 -12.58 2.73
N LEU A 313 -27.89 -12.35 1.48
CA LEU A 313 -28.80 -13.24 0.74
C LEU A 313 -28.18 -14.60 0.39
N VAL A 314 -26.88 -14.64 0.09
CA VAL A 314 -26.15 -15.86 -0.28
C VAL A 314 -25.84 -16.73 0.95
N GLU A 315 -25.38 -16.12 2.05
CA GLU A 315 -25.05 -16.86 3.29
C GLU A 315 -26.28 -17.55 3.91
N ASN A 316 -27.48 -17.01 3.69
CA ASN A 316 -28.74 -17.57 4.19
C ASN A 316 -29.42 -18.56 3.22
N ARG A 317 -28.76 -19.02 2.15
CA ARG A 317 -29.32 -20.00 1.19
C ARG A 317 -28.35 -21.13 0.86
N ALA A 318 -28.89 -22.34 0.66
CA ALA A 318 -28.08 -23.53 0.42
C ALA A 318 -27.33 -23.47 -0.94
N PRO A 319 -26.01 -23.75 -1.01
CA PRO A 319 -25.19 -23.53 -2.23
C PRO A 319 -25.58 -24.26 -3.51
N LYS A 320 -26.56 -25.19 -3.46
CA LYS A 320 -27.04 -25.96 -4.62
C LYS A 320 -28.23 -25.33 -5.34
N GLN A 321 -28.72 -24.18 -4.86
CA GLN A 321 -29.71 -23.36 -5.55
C GLN A 321 -29.14 -21.96 -5.79
N ALA A 322 -28.23 -21.87 -6.77
CA ALA A 322 -27.96 -20.59 -7.43
C ALA A 322 -29.30 -20.12 -8.03
N PRO A 323 -29.92 -19.05 -7.50
CA PRO A 323 -31.34 -18.81 -7.73
C PRO A 323 -31.55 -18.25 -9.13
N SER A 324 -32.18 -19.03 -10.03
CA SER A 324 -32.83 -18.47 -11.21
C SER A 324 -33.82 -17.42 -10.73
N TYR A 325 -33.58 -16.14 -11.02
CA TYR A 325 -34.25 -15.03 -10.31
C TYR A 325 -35.69 -14.74 -10.79
N LYS A 326 -36.35 -15.76 -11.35
CA LYS A 326 -37.79 -15.91 -11.18
C LYS A 326 -38.06 -16.23 -9.70
N LEU A 327 -38.35 -15.18 -8.91
CA LEU A 327 -38.84 -15.36 -7.54
C LEU A 327 -40.04 -16.34 -7.55
N PRO A 328 -40.14 -17.28 -6.58
CA PRO A 328 -41.25 -18.21 -6.54
C PRO A 328 -42.60 -17.52 -6.29
N GLY A 329 -43.38 -17.35 -7.35
CA GLY A 329 -44.70 -16.73 -7.37
C GLY A 329 -44.71 -15.31 -7.95
N ASP A 330 -45.66 -15.04 -8.86
CA ASP A 330 -45.83 -13.76 -9.56
C ASP A 330 -46.34 -12.59 -8.67
N ASP A 331 -46.18 -12.68 -7.35
CA ASP A 331 -46.49 -11.60 -6.41
C ASP A 331 -45.37 -10.54 -6.45
N ALA A 332 -45.48 -9.62 -7.41
CA ALA A 332 -44.52 -8.56 -7.74
C ALA A 332 -44.33 -7.45 -6.66
N LYS A 333 -44.35 -7.81 -5.37
CA LYS A 333 -44.42 -6.91 -4.21
C LYS A 333 -43.18 -6.97 -3.29
N ALA A 334 -42.23 -7.85 -3.57
CA ALA A 334 -41.09 -8.15 -2.68
C ALA A 334 -39.72 -8.21 -3.39
N ASN A 335 -39.57 -7.54 -4.55
CA ASN A 335 -38.26 -7.30 -5.13
C ASN A 335 -37.53 -6.21 -4.32
N PRO A 336 -36.28 -6.44 -3.86
CA PRO A 336 -35.44 -5.33 -3.41
C PRO A 336 -35.16 -4.40 -4.60
N SER A 337 -34.93 -3.11 -4.32
CA SER A 337 -34.55 -2.18 -5.39
C SER A 337 -33.21 -2.57 -6.00
N GLN A 338 -33.25 -2.99 -7.25
CA GLN A 338 -32.08 -3.21 -8.08
C GLN A 338 -31.73 -1.90 -8.78
N ILE A 339 -30.43 -1.65 -8.98
CA ILE A 339 -29.99 -0.58 -9.88
C ILE A 339 -29.77 -1.23 -11.24
N GLU A 340 -30.64 -0.87 -12.18
CA GLU A 340 -30.58 -1.29 -13.56
C GLU A 340 -29.69 -0.30 -14.33
N VAL A 341 -28.73 -0.83 -15.08
CA VAL A 341 -27.66 -0.06 -15.72
C VAL A 341 -27.66 -0.38 -17.22
N SER A 342 -27.79 0.65 -18.04
CA SER A 342 -27.67 0.55 -19.50
C SER A 342 -26.57 1.48 -20.00
N ILE A 343 -25.69 0.94 -20.84
CA ILE A 343 -24.55 1.65 -21.41
C ILE A 343 -24.61 1.49 -22.93
N SER A 344 -24.55 2.61 -23.64
CA SER A 344 -24.61 2.72 -25.08
C SER A 344 -23.31 3.37 -25.58
N LEU A 345 -22.63 2.71 -26.53
CA LEU A 345 -21.38 3.17 -27.12
C LEU A 345 -21.47 3.12 -28.65
N ARG A 346 -21.22 4.27 -29.29
CA ARG A 346 -21.24 4.44 -30.74
C ARG A 346 -20.07 5.32 -31.19
N PRO A 347 -19.54 5.14 -32.41
CA PRO A 347 -18.58 6.07 -33.00
C PRO A 347 -19.10 7.51 -32.90
N ARG A 348 -18.21 8.48 -32.61
CA ARG A 348 -18.58 9.89 -32.44
C ARG A 348 -19.39 10.36 -33.66
N PRO A 349 -20.67 10.71 -33.50
CA PRO A 349 -21.48 11.19 -34.62
C PRO A 349 -21.06 12.61 -35.02
N GLU A 350 -21.34 13.01 -36.25
CA GLU A 350 -21.10 14.39 -36.72
C GLU A 350 -21.88 15.42 -35.88
N TRP A 351 -23.09 15.06 -35.44
CA TRP A 351 -23.89 15.87 -34.52
C TRP A 351 -23.36 15.91 -33.07
N ALA A 352 -22.22 15.29 -32.75
CA ALA A 352 -21.60 15.36 -31.42
C ALA A 352 -21.26 16.79 -30.99
N ASP A 353 -20.87 17.67 -31.91
CA ASP A 353 -20.64 19.09 -31.58
C ASP A 353 -21.96 19.86 -31.41
N THR A 354 -23.07 19.38 -32.01
CA THR A 354 -24.43 19.81 -31.64
C THR A 354 -24.79 19.35 -30.22
N ILE A 355 -24.38 18.15 -29.79
CA ILE A 355 -24.54 17.72 -28.39
C ILE A 355 -23.73 18.65 -27.47
N ARG A 356 -22.48 18.97 -27.82
CA ARG A 356 -21.63 19.91 -27.07
C ARG A 356 -22.27 21.29 -26.92
N GLN A 357 -23.00 21.78 -27.93
CA GLN A 357 -23.81 23.00 -27.81
C GLN A 357 -25.07 22.79 -26.96
N GLN A 358 -25.80 21.68 -27.14
CA GLN A 358 -26.99 21.38 -26.33
C GLN A 358 -26.68 21.14 -24.85
N LEU A 359 -25.50 20.61 -24.51
CA LEU A 359 -25.00 20.44 -23.14
C LEU A 359 -24.69 21.80 -22.50
N LYS A 360 -24.16 22.76 -23.27
CA LYS A 360 -23.98 24.16 -22.81
C LYS A 360 -25.30 24.92 -22.66
N ASN A 361 -26.29 24.60 -23.49
CA ASN A 361 -27.57 25.34 -23.57
C ASN A 361 -28.72 24.70 -22.76
N LYS A 362 -28.48 23.57 -22.07
CA LYS A 362 -29.44 22.90 -21.19
C LYS A 362 -28.94 22.94 -19.75
N THR A 363 -29.86 22.93 -18.80
CA THR A 363 -29.57 22.82 -17.36
C THR A 363 -29.03 21.42 -17.03
N LEU A 364 -27.73 21.22 -17.29
CA LEU A 364 -26.99 20.10 -16.71
C LEU A 364 -26.96 20.25 -15.18
N THR A 365 -27.10 19.14 -14.48
CA THR A 365 -26.96 19.14 -13.01
C THR A 365 -25.49 19.12 -12.63
N VAL A 366 -24.65 18.39 -13.38
CA VAL A 366 -23.19 18.33 -13.23
C VAL A 366 -22.53 18.17 -14.61
N ASP A 367 -21.42 18.89 -14.82
CA ASP A 367 -20.54 18.76 -15.99
C ASP A 367 -19.58 17.57 -15.85
N LEU A 368 -19.25 16.91 -16.97
CA LEU A 368 -18.23 15.84 -17.03
C LEU A 368 -17.00 16.25 -17.85
N SER A 369 -16.86 17.52 -18.26
CA SER A 369 -15.67 17.97 -19.01
C SER A 369 -14.39 17.91 -18.16
N GLY A 370 -13.28 17.49 -18.78
CA GLY A 370 -12.04 17.12 -18.10
C GLY A 370 -11.52 15.76 -18.57
N ASP A 371 -10.31 15.36 -18.17
CA ASP A 371 -9.77 13.99 -18.34
C ASP A 371 -9.91 13.37 -19.75
N GLY A 372 -9.80 14.20 -20.79
CA GLY A 372 -9.96 13.84 -22.21
C GLY A 372 -11.41 13.76 -22.71
N ILE A 373 -12.42 13.97 -21.85
CA ILE A 373 -13.82 14.17 -22.23
C ILE A 373 -13.96 15.54 -22.90
N ALA A 374 -14.29 15.55 -24.19
CA ALA A 374 -14.40 16.75 -25.01
C ALA A 374 -15.70 17.53 -24.76
N ALA A 375 -16.75 16.83 -24.32
CA ALA A 375 -18.02 17.36 -23.85
C ALA A 375 -18.75 16.26 -23.07
N GLY A 376 -19.39 16.57 -21.96
CA GLY A 376 -20.24 15.60 -21.26
C GLY A 376 -21.02 16.24 -20.12
N GLY A 377 -21.96 15.49 -19.55
CA GLY A 377 -22.73 15.95 -18.39
C GLY A 377 -23.81 14.97 -17.97
N CYS A 378 -24.25 15.12 -16.73
CA CYS A 378 -25.27 14.30 -16.10
C CYS A 378 -26.50 15.12 -15.70
N LYS A 379 -27.67 14.49 -15.80
CA LYS A 379 -28.98 15.03 -15.37
C LYS A 379 -29.86 13.90 -14.83
N SER A 380 -30.89 14.23 -14.05
CA SER A 380 -32.09 13.38 -14.08
C SER A 380 -32.81 13.59 -15.42
N ALA A 381 -33.44 12.55 -15.96
CA ALA A 381 -34.23 12.68 -17.18
C ALA A 381 -35.69 13.10 -16.93
N THR A 382 -36.12 13.14 -15.66
CA THR A 382 -37.50 13.47 -15.24
C THR A 382 -37.46 14.26 -13.91
N GLU A 383 -38.61 14.71 -13.41
CA GLU A 383 -38.73 15.21 -12.03
C GLU A 383 -38.55 14.09 -10.97
N SER A 384 -38.57 12.83 -11.38
CA SER A 384 -38.27 11.72 -10.47
C SER A 384 -36.77 11.66 -10.13
N ARG A 385 -36.45 11.26 -8.91
CA ARG A 385 -35.08 11.19 -8.38
C ARG A 385 -34.38 9.85 -8.64
N TYR A 386 -34.92 9.05 -9.57
CA TYR A 386 -34.63 7.61 -9.68
C TYR A 386 -34.21 7.16 -11.09
N TYR A 387 -33.98 8.12 -12.00
CA TYR A 387 -33.48 7.87 -13.35
C TYR A 387 -32.44 8.93 -13.70
N PHE A 388 -31.18 8.52 -13.75
CA PHE A 388 -30.05 9.40 -14.06
C PHE A 388 -29.42 9.04 -15.39
N HIS A 389 -29.05 10.07 -16.15
CA HIS A 389 -28.56 9.95 -17.52
C HIS A 389 -27.33 10.84 -17.68
N CYS A 390 -26.18 10.20 -17.86
CA CYS A 390 -24.91 10.84 -18.19
C CYS A 390 -24.59 10.58 -19.67
N ASN A 391 -24.21 11.62 -20.41
CA ASN A 391 -23.74 11.50 -21.79
C ASN A 391 -22.39 12.19 -21.93
N PHE A 392 -21.48 11.61 -22.70
CA PHE A 392 -20.19 12.24 -22.96
C PHE A 392 -19.54 11.79 -24.28
N VAL A 393 -18.60 12.60 -24.76
CA VAL A 393 -17.80 12.37 -25.96
C VAL A 393 -16.34 12.34 -25.55
N LYS A 394 -15.65 11.21 -25.79
CA LYS A 394 -14.20 11.07 -25.55
C LYS A 394 -13.54 10.43 -26.77
N GLY A 395 -12.53 11.12 -27.31
CA GLY A 395 -11.86 10.75 -28.54
C GLY A 395 -12.84 10.50 -29.70
N GLY A 396 -12.74 9.31 -30.31
CA GLY A 396 -13.58 8.87 -31.42
C GLY A 396 -14.94 8.28 -31.03
N TRP A 397 -15.36 8.39 -29.76
CA TRP A 397 -16.55 7.72 -29.24
C TRP A 397 -17.54 8.68 -28.56
N TYR A 398 -18.83 8.37 -28.72
CA TYR A 398 -19.91 8.88 -27.89
C TYR A 398 -20.37 7.76 -26.95
N ALA A 399 -20.53 8.12 -25.68
CA ALA A 399 -21.00 7.26 -24.60
C ALA A 399 -22.27 7.83 -23.96
N GLU A 400 -23.22 6.94 -23.70
CA GLU A 400 -24.49 7.21 -23.03
C GLU A 400 -24.64 6.18 -21.91
N LEU A 401 -24.75 6.64 -20.67
CA LEU A 401 -24.87 5.80 -19.49
C LEU A 401 -26.12 6.22 -18.71
N ILE A 402 -26.98 5.23 -18.48
CA ILE A 402 -28.29 5.40 -17.86
C ILE A 402 -28.36 4.45 -16.67
N THR A 403 -28.75 4.96 -15.51
CA THR A 403 -29.00 4.16 -14.31
C THR A 403 -30.37 4.48 -13.76
N TRP A 404 -31.15 3.46 -13.41
CA TRP A 404 -32.44 3.64 -12.76
C TRP A 404 -32.69 2.62 -11.64
N SER A 405 -33.64 2.95 -10.77
CA SER A 405 -34.14 2.09 -9.71
C SER A 405 -35.67 2.21 -9.64
N LEU A 406 -36.34 1.29 -8.95
CA LEU A 406 -37.80 1.30 -8.85
C LEU A 406 -38.34 2.60 -8.22
N PRO A 407 -39.56 3.05 -8.58
CA PRO A 407 -40.11 4.31 -8.09
C PRO A 407 -40.32 4.35 -6.57
N ALA A 408 -40.19 5.55 -5.98
CA ALA A 408 -40.38 5.83 -4.55
C ALA A 408 -41.59 5.14 -3.91
N ARG A 409 -42.72 5.05 -4.61
CA ARG A 409 -43.93 4.41 -4.10
C ARG A 409 -43.77 2.90 -3.91
N GLN A 410 -43.12 2.19 -4.84
CA GLN A 410 -42.82 0.77 -4.70
C GLN A 410 -41.76 0.52 -3.62
N LEU A 411 -40.76 1.41 -3.51
CA LEU A 411 -39.81 1.46 -2.40
C LEU A 411 -40.50 1.62 -1.03
N GLN A 412 -41.50 2.51 -0.93
CA GLN A 412 -42.28 2.76 0.29
C GLN A 412 -43.26 1.61 0.61
N ASP A 413 -43.95 1.07 -0.41
CA ASP A 413 -44.79 -0.11 -0.27
C ASP A 413 -43.97 -1.36 0.13
N TRP A 414 -42.69 -1.43 -0.28
CA TRP A 414 -41.74 -2.45 0.18
C TRP A 414 -41.23 -2.17 1.60
N GLN A 415 -40.83 -0.94 1.94
CA GLN A 415 -40.51 -0.55 3.34
C GLN A 415 -41.65 -0.90 4.29
N ALA A 416 -42.90 -0.61 3.93
CA ALA A 416 -44.09 -0.92 4.72
C ALA A 416 -44.39 -2.42 4.84
N GLN A 417 -43.78 -3.27 4.00
CA GLN A 417 -43.82 -4.74 4.11
C GLN A 417 -42.63 -5.28 4.91
N GLU A 418 -41.41 -4.76 4.71
CA GLU A 418 -40.22 -5.08 5.51
C GLU A 418 -40.44 -4.75 6.98
N VAL A 419 -40.96 -3.56 7.29
CA VAL A 419 -41.36 -3.13 8.64
C VAL A 419 -42.36 -4.10 9.28
N LYS A 420 -43.25 -4.73 8.49
CA LYS A 420 -44.20 -5.74 8.96
C LYS A 420 -43.60 -7.14 9.12
N ARG A 421 -42.46 -7.43 8.48
CA ARG A 421 -41.70 -8.70 8.60
C ARG A 421 -40.64 -8.66 9.71
N HIS A 422 -40.18 -7.47 10.08
CA HIS A 422 -39.09 -7.25 11.05
C HIS A 422 -39.56 -6.50 12.31
N ASP A 423 -40.72 -6.88 12.86
CA ASP A 423 -41.28 -6.39 14.14
C ASP A 423 -41.23 -4.86 14.30
N GLY A 424 -41.69 -4.13 13.28
CA GLY A 424 -41.77 -2.67 13.29
C GLY A 424 -40.46 -1.94 12.93
N LYS A 425 -39.37 -2.65 12.64
CA LYS A 425 -38.08 -2.04 12.30
C LYS A 425 -37.91 -1.93 10.76
N PRO A 426 -37.55 -0.76 10.22
CA PRO A 426 -37.21 -0.65 8.80
C PRO A 426 -35.91 -1.38 8.49
N GLY A 427 -35.89 -2.16 7.41
CA GLY A 427 -34.68 -2.81 6.91
C GLY A 427 -33.65 -1.78 6.43
N LYS A 428 -32.40 -1.91 6.87
CA LYS A 428 -31.30 -0.95 6.56
C LYS A 428 -31.06 -0.73 5.06
N TYR A 429 -31.37 -1.73 4.24
CA TYR A 429 -30.89 -1.86 2.86
C TYR A 429 -31.59 -0.94 1.84
N VAL A 430 -32.69 -0.28 2.22
CA VAL A 430 -33.50 0.50 1.27
C VAL A 430 -32.78 1.79 0.83
N ASP A 431 -32.20 2.53 1.77
CA ASP A 431 -31.48 3.78 1.46
C ASP A 431 -30.11 3.51 0.80
N GLN A 432 -29.60 2.27 0.88
CA GLN A 432 -28.35 1.82 0.26
C GLN A 432 -28.54 1.33 -1.19
N THR A 433 -29.79 1.13 -1.64
CA THR A 433 -30.11 0.52 -2.95
C THR A 433 -30.75 1.50 -3.96
N THR A 434 -30.93 2.77 -3.61
CA THR A 434 -31.36 3.81 -4.56
C THR A 434 -30.22 4.23 -5.48
N THR A 435 -30.49 4.36 -6.78
CA THR A 435 -29.55 5.03 -7.70
C THR A 435 -29.35 6.50 -7.30
N SER A 436 -28.17 7.06 -7.57
CA SER A 436 -27.83 8.44 -7.24
C SER A 436 -27.04 9.12 -8.36
N MET A 437 -27.17 10.44 -8.46
CA MET A 437 -26.42 11.28 -9.39
C MET A 437 -24.89 11.06 -9.27
N GLU A 438 -24.39 10.87 -8.05
CA GLU A 438 -22.96 10.61 -7.79
C GLU A 438 -22.54 9.23 -8.32
N LEU A 439 -23.34 8.19 -8.04
CA LEU A 439 -23.08 6.83 -8.53
C LEU A 439 -23.02 6.79 -10.06
N THR A 440 -23.98 7.44 -10.74
CA THR A 440 -23.99 7.54 -12.20
C THR A 440 -22.77 8.28 -12.75
N GLN A 441 -22.27 9.32 -12.05
CA GLN A 441 -21.04 10.01 -12.42
C GLN A 441 -19.79 9.16 -12.22
N GLN A 442 -19.68 8.43 -11.10
CA GLN A 442 -18.58 7.50 -10.85
C GLN A 442 -18.54 6.44 -11.97
N MET A 443 -19.70 5.87 -12.34
CA MET A 443 -19.79 4.90 -13.44
C MET A 443 -19.45 5.51 -14.80
N ALA A 444 -19.93 6.73 -15.11
CA ALA A 444 -19.58 7.43 -16.34
C ALA A 444 -18.06 7.70 -16.43
N LYS A 445 -17.41 8.06 -15.33
CA LYS A 445 -15.95 8.23 -15.25
C LYS A 445 -15.20 6.91 -15.47
N THR A 446 -15.69 5.79 -14.95
CA THR A 446 -15.11 4.45 -15.20
C THR A 446 -15.21 4.02 -16.67
N VAL A 447 -16.29 4.36 -17.38
CA VAL A 447 -16.35 4.16 -18.84
C VAL A 447 -15.38 5.12 -19.54
N ALA A 448 -15.30 6.38 -19.08
CA ALA A 448 -14.44 7.39 -19.68
C ALA A 448 -12.94 7.11 -19.53
N SER A 449 -12.47 6.50 -18.43
CA SER A 449 -11.04 6.15 -18.28
C SER A 449 -10.63 5.03 -19.26
N LYS A 450 -11.55 4.10 -19.57
CA LYS A 450 -11.32 3.02 -20.53
C LYS A 450 -11.28 3.47 -21.99
N ILE A 451 -12.03 4.52 -22.34
CA ILE A 451 -12.02 5.11 -23.70
C ILE A 451 -10.74 5.94 -23.87
N PRO A 452 -9.91 5.68 -24.89
CA PRO A 452 -8.69 6.46 -25.14
C PRO A 452 -9.04 7.91 -25.51
N ALA A 453 -8.23 8.85 -25.03
CA ALA A 453 -8.27 10.21 -25.54
C ALA A 453 -7.96 10.21 -27.05
N GLY A 454 -8.70 11.01 -27.81
CA GLY A 454 -8.42 11.22 -29.22
C GLY A 454 -7.16 12.07 -29.42
N LYS A 455 -6.55 11.93 -30.60
CA LYS A 455 -5.62 12.93 -31.13
C LYS A 455 -6.40 14.08 -31.75
#